data_AF-A0A433YEG1-F1
#
_entry.id   AF-A0A433YEG1-F1
#
_cell.length_a   1.000
_cell.length_b   1.000
_cell.length_c   1.000
_cell.angle_alpha   90.00
_cell.angle_beta   90.00
_cell.angle_gamma   90.00
#
_symmetry.space_group_name_H-M   'P 1'
#
loop_
_entity.id
_entity.type
_entity.pdbx_description
1 polymer ?
#
loop_
_entity_poly.entity_id
_entity_poly.type
_entity_poly.pdbx_seq_one_letter_code
_entity_poly.pdbx_strand_id
1 'polypeptide(L)'
;MTINRYGTRITLVLYLVGLVSTWIVFMTLLDNSNSLGSFWISLSAVLLAETLLWLYASYLFPNLDRVKRNLPGYLGLGVVILSYLIVVFVYSFFTRFSDLALSGYILIHSITLACTIIASGLILLYLKSTMDHEEDTRSQLVNLHEIESALKEVQLMIKSMKDPQVKEMESIIAALIEKVHYSDPVIPRSILHMDHELINHIYLLEEKVTGMASGNQEHSFKMIVHHLHDLTRRLAHRNEQVLLAK
;
A
#
# COMPACT_ATOMS: atom_id res chain seq x y z
N MET A 1 -10.56 -15.40 12.79
CA MET A 1 -11.26 -15.51 11.48
C MET A 1 -12.80 -15.41 11.57
N THR A 2 -13.44 -15.57 12.73
CA THR A 2 -14.91 -15.53 12.89
C THR A 2 -15.52 -14.13 12.83
N ILE A 3 -14.80 -13.10 13.30
CA ILE A 3 -15.28 -11.70 13.39
C ILE A 3 -15.66 -11.13 12.01
N ASN A 4 -14.92 -11.50 10.96
CA ASN A 4 -15.13 -10.99 9.61
C ASN A 4 -16.50 -11.42 9.02
N ARG A 5 -16.93 -12.66 9.29
CA ARG A 5 -18.22 -13.20 8.81
C ARG A 5 -19.43 -12.54 9.49
N TYR A 6 -19.29 -12.13 10.75
CA TYR A 6 -20.38 -11.44 11.46
C TYR A 6 -20.54 -10.00 10.97
N GLY A 7 -19.44 -9.28 10.72
CA GLY A 7 -19.48 -7.91 10.17
C GLY A 7 -20.22 -7.83 8.83
N THR A 8 -19.89 -8.70 7.87
CA THR A 8 -20.55 -8.71 6.56
C THR A 8 -22.04 -9.06 6.62
N ARG A 9 -22.44 -9.92 7.57
CA ARG A 9 -23.86 -10.25 7.77
C ARG A 9 -24.64 -9.07 8.33
N ILE A 10 -24.07 -8.35 9.29
CA ILE A 10 -24.71 -7.18 9.89
C ILE A 10 -24.86 -6.08 8.84
N THR A 11 -23.85 -5.80 8.03
CA THR A 11 -23.97 -4.78 6.96
C THR A 11 -25.00 -5.16 5.91
N LEU A 12 -25.12 -6.44 5.57
CA LEU A 12 -26.14 -6.93 4.66
C LEU A 12 -27.55 -6.76 5.22
N VAL A 13 -27.78 -7.08 6.50
CA VAL A 13 -29.09 -6.88 7.14
C VAL A 13 -29.45 -5.39 7.17
N LEU A 14 -28.51 -4.52 7.56
CA LEU A 14 -28.72 -3.07 7.56
C LEU A 14 -29.03 -2.55 6.16
N TYR A 15 -28.35 -3.06 5.13
CA TYR A 15 -28.62 -2.72 3.74
C TYR A 15 -30.02 -3.15 3.29
N LEU A 16 -30.45 -4.37 3.60
CA LEU A 16 -31.81 -4.84 3.28
C LEU A 16 -32.88 -3.99 3.97
N VAL A 17 -32.68 -3.64 5.25
CA VAL A 17 -33.59 -2.74 5.97
C VAL A 17 -33.60 -1.36 5.32
N GLY A 18 -32.45 -0.84 4.91
CA GLY A 18 -32.32 0.41 4.17
C GLY A 18 -33.12 0.40 2.86
N LEU A 19 -32.90 -0.60 2.01
CA LEU A 19 -33.62 -0.76 0.74
C LEU A 19 -35.14 -0.79 0.93
N VAL A 20 -35.62 -1.58 1.90
CA VAL A 20 -37.06 -1.68 2.21
C VAL A 20 -37.60 -0.34 2.71
N SER A 21 -36.86 0.33 3.60
CA SER A 21 -37.24 1.65 4.11
C SER A 21 -37.32 2.67 2.99
N THR A 22 -36.32 2.73 2.11
CA THR A 22 -36.29 3.65 0.97
C THR A 22 -37.41 3.37 -0.01
N TRP A 23 -37.68 2.10 -0.31
CA TRP A 23 -38.84 1.72 -1.13
C TRP A 23 -40.16 2.20 -0.52
N ILE A 24 -40.38 1.98 0.78
CA ILE A 24 -41.59 2.43 1.48
C ILE A 24 -41.71 3.97 1.46
N VAL A 25 -40.62 4.69 1.72
CA VAL A 25 -40.58 6.16 1.69
C VAL A 25 -40.96 6.69 0.30
N PHE A 26 -40.41 6.11 -0.77
CA PHE A 26 -40.75 6.49 -2.13
C PHE A 26 -42.22 6.22 -2.46
N MET A 27 -42.74 5.03 -2.12
CA MET A 27 -44.13 4.68 -2.37
C MET A 27 -45.13 5.51 -1.55
N THR A 28 -44.77 5.95 -0.35
CA THR A 28 -45.69 6.69 0.53
C THR A 28 -45.65 8.21 0.30
N LEU A 29 -44.48 8.78 0.03
CA LEU A 29 -44.29 10.24 -0.04
C LEU A 29 -44.20 10.81 -1.46
N LEU A 30 -43.82 9.99 -2.45
CA LEU A 30 -43.47 10.44 -3.81
C LEU A 30 -44.35 9.87 -4.93
N ASP A 31 -45.21 8.89 -4.64
CA ASP A 31 -46.10 8.22 -5.62
C ASP A 31 -47.17 9.15 -6.22
N ASN A 32 -47.55 10.22 -5.52
CA ASN A 32 -48.70 11.05 -5.89
C ASN A 32 -48.35 12.42 -6.51
N SER A 33 -47.06 12.76 -6.69
CA SER A 33 -46.63 14.13 -7.04
C SER A 33 -45.79 14.28 -8.31
N ASN A 34 -45.27 13.19 -8.89
CA ASN A 34 -44.22 13.29 -9.91
C ASN A 34 -44.64 12.66 -11.25
N SER A 35 -44.06 13.15 -12.35
CA SER A 35 -44.09 12.40 -13.61
C SER A 35 -43.50 11.00 -13.39
N LEU A 36 -44.13 9.97 -13.93
CA LEU A 36 -43.73 8.57 -13.74
C LEU A 36 -42.23 8.36 -14.00
N GLY A 37 -41.66 9.07 -14.98
CA GLY A 37 -40.24 9.03 -15.31
C GLY A 37 -39.32 9.58 -14.21
N SER A 38 -39.63 10.75 -13.66
CA SER A 38 -38.83 11.36 -12.59
C SER A 38 -38.78 10.45 -11.36
N PHE A 39 -39.90 9.84 -10.99
CA PHE A 39 -39.99 8.90 -9.86
C PHE A 39 -38.99 7.74 -10.00
N TRP A 40 -39.00 7.04 -11.14
CA TRP A 40 -38.12 5.89 -11.36
C TRP A 40 -36.63 6.28 -11.40
N ILE A 41 -36.31 7.45 -11.96
CA ILE A 41 -34.94 7.97 -11.99
C ILE A 41 -34.44 8.24 -10.58
N SER A 42 -35.23 8.97 -9.78
CA SER A 42 -34.93 9.27 -8.38
C SER A 42 -34.70 8.00 -7.57
N LEU A 43 -35.64 7.05 -7.66
CA LEU A 43 -35.58 5.78 -6.93
C LEU A 43 -34.32 5.00 -7.31
N SER A 44 -34.07 4.85 -8.61
CA SER A 44 -32.89 4.12 -9.10
C SER A 44 -31.58 4.76 -8.64
N ALA A 45 -31.50 6.10 -8.66
CA ALA A 45 -30.31 6.81 -8.22
C ALA A 45 -30.07 6.66 -6.70
N VAL A 46 -31.12 6.74 -5.87
CA VAL A 46 -30.99 6.53 -4.42
C VAL A 46 -30.58 5.09 -4.12
N LEU A 47 -31.22 4.10 -4.76
CA LEU A 47 -30.86 2.68 -4.58
C LEU A 47 -29.42 2.40 -5.01
N LEU A 48 -28.95 3.02 -6.10
CA LEU A 48 -27.56 2.94 -6.54
C LEU A 48 -26.61 3.54 -5.50
N ALA A 49 -26.94 4.72 -4.96
CA ALA A 49 -26.14 5.37 -3.91
C ALA A 49 -26.08 4.53 -2.62
N GLU A 50 -27.19 3.95 -2.19
CA GLU A 50 -27.24 3.00 -1.07
C GLU A 50 -26.41 1.75 -1.32
N THR A 51 -26.48 1.20 -2.54
CA THR A 51 -25.69 0.04 -2.94
C THR A 51 -24.20 0.36 -2.89
N LEU A 52 -23.77 1.53 -3.37
CA LEU A 52 -22.38 1.98 -3.29
C LEU A 52 -21.93 2.14 -1.84
N LEU A 53 -22.77 2.70 -0.97
CA LEU A 53 -22.47 2.85 0.46
C LEU A 53 -22.34 1.48 1.14
N TRP A 54 -23.22 0.53 0.82
CA TRP A 54 -23.12 -0.83 1.32
C TRP A 54 -21.89 -1.57 0.81
N LEU A 55 -21.54 -1.43 -0.47
CA LEU A 55 -20.32 -2.00 -1.05
C LEU A 55 -19.07 -1.45 -0.34
N TYR A 56 -19.04 -0.13 -0.12
CA TYR A 56 -17.97 0.54 0.61
C TYR A 56 -17.87 0.02 2.06
N ALA A 57 -18.97 -0.02 2.80
CA ALA A 57 -18.99 -0.55 4.15
C ALA A 57 -18.56 -2.03 4.20
N SER A 58 -19.07 -2.85 3.29
CA SER A 58 -18.74 -4.28 3.17
C SER A 58 -17.28 -4.52 2.79
N TYR A 59 -16.63 -3.59 2.10
CA TYR A 59 -15.19 -3.62 1.87
C TYR A 59 -14.39 -3.20 3.11
N LEU A 60 -14.86 -2.20 3.86
CA LEU A 60 -14.16 -1.68 5.04
C LEU A 60 -14.04 -2.70 6.18
N PHE A 61 -15.15 -3.35 6.57
CA PHE A 61 -15.17 -4.22 7.76
C PHE A 61 -14.19 -5.40 7.69
N PRO A 62 -14.05 -6.11 6.55
CA PRO A 62 -13.05 -7.15 6.39
C PRO A 62 -11.60 -6.65 6.37
N ASN A 63 -11.38 -5.40 5.92
CA ASN A 63 -10.07 -4.85 5.63
C ASN A 63 -9.64 -3.77 6.63
N LEU A 64 -10.21 -3.74 7.84
CA LEU A 64 -9.99 -2.69 8.83
C LEU A 64 -8.52 -2.37 9.10
N ASP A 65 -7.64 -3.37 9.15
CA ASP A 65 -6.21 -3.16 9.39
C ASP A 65 -5.54 -2.42 8.22
N ARG A 66 -5.92 -2.75 6.99
CA ARG A 66 -5.45 -2.05 5.77
C ARG A 66 -6.02 -0.64 5.67
N VAL A 67 -7.28 -0.46 6.08
CA VAL A 67 -7.97 0.83 6.10
C VAL A 67 -7.35 1.77 7.11
N LYS A 68 -7.04 1.30 8.33
CA LYS A 68 -6.43 2.12 9.39
C LYS A 68 -5.11 2.75 8.94
N ARG A 69 -4.31 2.03 8.14
CA ARG A 69 -3.04 2.53 7.60
C ARG A 69 -3.24 3.68 6.61
N ASN A 70 -4.31 3.65 5.83
CA ASN A 70 -4.64 4.64 4.79
C ASN A 70 -5.92 5.41 5.11
N LEU A 71 -6.13 5.75 6.40
CA LEU A 71 -7.38 6.32 6.89
C LEU A 71 -7.86 7.56 6.11
N PRO A 72 -7.01 8.54 5.74
CA PRO A 72 -7.46 9.74 5.03
C PRO A 72 -8.07 9.41 3.66
N GLY A 73 -7.48 8.46 2.94
CA GLY A 73 -7.95 8.07 1.61
C GLY A 73 -9.32 7.38 1.65
N TYR A 74 -9.49 6.42 2.55
CA TYR A 74 -10.78 5.74 2.72
C TYR A 74 -11.85 6.71 3.25
N LEU A 75 -11.53 7.57 4.21
CA LEU A 75 -12.46 8.61 4.68
C LEU A 75 -12.90 9.54 3.55
N GLY A 76 -11.98 9.98 2.69
CA GLY A 76 -12.31 10.79 1.52
C GLY A 76 -13.30 10.07 0.59
N LEU A 77 -13.08 8.78 0.32
CA LEU A 77 -13.98 7.97 -0.49
C LEU A 77 -15.38 7.87 0.16
N GLY A 78 -15.43 7.63 1.47
CA GLY A 78 -16.68 7.62 2.23
C GLY A 78 -17.44 8.95 2.17
N VAL A 79 -16.74 10.09 2.25
CA VAL A 79 -17.33 11.43 2.12
C VAL A 79 -17.92 11.65 0.72
N VAL A 80 -17.24 11.20 -0.33
CA VAL A 80 -17.73 11.30 -1.71
C VAL A 80 -19.00 10.46 -1.91
N ILE A 81 -19.02 9.21 -1.42
CA ILE A 81 -20.22 8.35 -1.52
C ILE A 81 -21.38 8.92 -0.69
N LEU A 82 -21.11 9.35 0.55
CA LEU A 82 -22.14 9.89 1.42
C LEU A 82 -22.72 11.21 0.88
N SER A 83 -21.88 12.08 0.35
CA SER A 83 -22.34 13.32 -0.28
C SER A 83 -23.17 13.04 -1.54
N TYR A 84 -22.79 12.05 -2.36
CA TYR A 84 -23.60 11.60 -3.49
C TYR A 84 -25.00 11.14 -3.05
N LEU A 85 -25.08 10.29 -2.02
CA LEU A 85 -26.35 9.83 -1.46
C LEU A 85 -27.22 11.01 -0.99
N ILE A 86 -26.66 11.93 -0.20
CA ILE A 86 -27.39 13.11 0.30
C ILE A 86 -27.91 13.95 -0.87
N VAL A 87 -27.07 14.22 -1.87
CA VAL A 87 -27.43 15.06 -3.02
C VAL A 87 -28.57 14.43 -3.82
N VAL A 88 -28.47 13.14 -4.15
CA VAL A 88 -29.52 12.42 -4.89
C VAL A 88 -30.82 12.34 -4.09
N PHE A 89 -30.73 12.15 -2.78
CA PHE A 89 -31.88 12.17 -1.88
C PHE A 89 -32.55 13.56 -1.88
N VAL A 90 -31.78 14.63 -1.75
CA VAL A 90 -32.27 16.02 -1.84
C VAL A 90 -32.96 16.27 -3.18
N TYR A 91 -32.34 15.90 -4.30
CA TYR A 91 -32.98 16.02 -5.62
C TYR A 91 -34.32 15.28 -5.69
N SER A 92 -34.41 14.11 -5.07
CA SER A 92 -35.64 13.31 -5.04
C SER A 92 -36.77 14.02 -4.30
N PHE A 93 -36.50 14.73 -3.19
CA PHE A 93 -37.52 15.52 -2.48
C PHE A 93 -37.85 16.85 -3.17
N PHE A 94 -36.85 17.50 -3.78
CA PHE A 94 -37.04 18.79 -4.45
C PHE A 94 -37.79 18.69 -5.78
N THR A 95 -37.86 17.50 -6.41
CA THR A 95 -38.71 17.30 -7.60
C THR A 95 -40.16 17.71 -7.37
N ARG A 96 -40.67 17.55 -6.15
CA ARG A 96 -42.04 17.93 -5.79
C ARG A 96 -42.29 19.44 -5.90
N PHE A 97 -41.25 20.26 -5.77
CA PHE A 97 -41.37 21.72 -5.73
C PHE A 97 -40.90 22.40 -7.02
N SER A 98 -40.23 21.66 -7.91
CA SER A 98 -39.60 22.22 -9.08
C SER A 98 -40.13 21.50 -10.32
N ASP A 99 -40.92 22.21 -11.14
CA ASP A 99 -41.35 21.79 -12.48
C ASP A 99 -40.17 21.78 -13.47
N LEU A 100 -39.07 21.12 -13.10
CA LEU A 100 -37.95 20.89 -13.98
C LEU A 100 -38.40 19.94 -15.10
N ALA A 101 -38.13 20.33 -16.34
CA ALA A 101 -38.28 19.44 -17.48
C ALA A 101 -37.47 18.16 -17.23
N LEU A 102 -38.06 17.00 -17.57
CA LEU A 102 -37.46 15.68 -17.37
C LEU A 102 -36.00 15.61 -17.89
N SER A 103 -35.68 16.30 -18.98
CA SER A 103 -34.34 16.39 -19.55
C SER A 103 -33.33 17.04 -18.60
N GLY A 104 -33.68 18.15 -17.95
CA GLY A 104 -32.83 18.81 -16.96
C GLY A 104 -32.62 17.94 -15.71
N TYR A 105 -33.65 17.20 -15.32
CA TYR A 105 -33.58 16.27 -14.20
C TYR A 105 -32.59 15.11 -14.44
N ILE A 106 -32.70 14.47 -15.60
CA ILE A 106 -31.76 13.42 -16.04
C ILE A 106 -30.33 13.95 -16.08
N LEU A 107 -30.16 15.16 -16.64
CA LEU A 107 -28.85 15.79 -16.79
C LEU A 107 -28.19 16.04 -15.43
N ILE A 108 -28.91 16.57 -14.44
CA ILE A 108 -28.37 16.82 -13.09
C ILE A 108 -27.93 15.51 -12.42
N HIS A 109 -28.75 14.45 -12.46
CA HIS A 109 -28.36 13.14 -11.92
C HIS A 109 -27.14 12.56 -12.63
N SER A 110 -27.09 12.69 -13.97
CA SER A 110 -25.99 12.17 -14.78
C SER A 110 -24.68 12.89 -14.48
N ILE A 111 -24.70 14.23 -14.38
CA ILE A 111 -23.52 15.02 -14.01
C ILE A 111 -23.06 14.66 -12.61
N THR A 112 -24.00 14.58 -11.65
CA THR A 112 -23.65 14.26 -10.26
C THR A 112 -23.00 12.88 -10.17
N LEU A 113 -23.57 11.86 -10.84
CA LEU A 113 -22.99 10.53 -10.92
C LEU A 113 -21.60 10.55 -11.57
N ALA A 114 -21.42 11.28 -12.67
CA ALA A 114 -20.13 11.39 -13.34
C ALA A 114 -19.06 12.03 -12.44
N CYS A 115 -19.40 13.11 -11.72
CA CYS A 115 -18.51 13.74 -10.76
C CYS A 115 -18.12 12.77 -9.62
N THR A 116 -19.08 12.02 -9.08
CA THR A 116 -18.83 11.01 -8.05
C THR A 116 -17.90 9.91 -8.55
N ILE A 117 -18.08 9.42 -9.78
CA ILE A 117 -17.20 8.41 -10.39
C ILE A 117 -15.79 8.95 -10.55
N ILE A 118 -15.63 10.17 -11.10
CA ILE A 118 -14.32 10.79 -11.30
C ILE A 118 -13.60 11.00 -9.96
N ALA A 119 -14.29 11.58 -8.97
CA ALA A 119 -13.71 11.83 -7.65
C ALA A 119 -13.32 10.52 -6.94
N SER A 120 -14.18 9.51 -6.96
CA SER A 120 -13.89 8.19 -6.38
C SER A 120 -12.72 7.51 -7.10
N GLY A 121 -12.67 7.61 -8.44
CA GLY A 121 -11.58 7.06 -9.26
C GLY A 121 -10.23 7.71 -8.94
N LEU A 122 -10.19 9.04 -8.82
CA LEU A 122 -8.98 9.77 -8.44
C LEU A 122 -8.50 9.37 -7.03
N ILE A 123 -9.42 9.26 -6.08
CA ILE A 123 -9.10 8.80 -4.73
C ILE A 123 -8.54 7.37 -4.76
N LEU A 124 -9.19 6.44 -5.48
CA LEU A 124 -8.70 5.06 -5.60
C LEU A 124 -7.31 4.98 -6.25
N LEU A 125 -7.04 5.78 -7.28
CA LEU A 125 -5.71 5.87 -7.89
C LEU A 125 -4.66 6.40 -6.91
N TYR A 126 -5.02 7.43 -6.13
CA TYR A 126 -4.17 7.94 -5.07
C TYR A 126 -3.86 6.88 -4.00
N LEU A 127 -4.88 6.17 -3.49
CA LEU A 127 -4.69 5.10 -2.53
C LEU A 127 -3.74 4.02 -3.09
N LYS A 128 -3.96 3.59 -4.33
CA LYS A 128 -3.10 2.59 -4.96
C LYS A 128 -1.64 3.07 -5.02
N SER A 129 -1.43 4.31 -5.47
CA SER A 129 -0.09 4.89 -5.53
C SER A 129 0.58 4.93 -4.16
N THR A 130 -0.09 5.47 -3.13
CA THR A 130 0.48 5.55 -1.77
C THR A 130 0.79 4.16 -1.21
N MET A 131 -0.09 3.18 -1.45
CA MET A 131 0.14 1.81 -1.02
C MET A 131 1.39 1.19 -1.66
N ASP A 132 1.57 1.37 -2.96
CA ASP A 132 2.73 0.84 -3.69
C ASP A 132 4.03 1.50 -3.19
N HIS A 133 4.02 2.81 -2.89
CA HIS A 133 5.18 3.52 -2.36
C HIS A 133 5.53 3.10 -0.92
N GLU A 134 4.53 2.89 -0.06
CA GLU A 134 4.77 2.41 1.32
C GLU A 134 5.36 0.99 1.34
N GLU A 135 4.85 0.10 0.49
CA GLU A 135 5.33 -1.29 0.39
C GLU A 135 6.76 -1.34 -0.13
N ASP A 136 7.08 -0.55 -1.16
CA ASP A 136 8.44 -0.40 -1.65
C ASP A 136 9.39 0.10 -0.54
N THR A 137 9.04 1.19 0.13
CA THR A 137 9.89 1.77 1.18
C THR A 137 10.11 0.78 2.33
N ARG A 138 9.07 0.04 2.73
CA ARG A 138 9.18 -0.98 3.77
C ARG A 138 10.06 -2.15 3.34
N SER A 139 9.92 -2.63 2.10
CA SER A 139 10.75 -3.72 1.58
C SER A 139 12.23 -3.31 1.50
N GLN A 140 12.51 -2.08 1.11
CA GLN A 140 13.88 -1.54 1.04
C GLN A 140 14.52 -1.43 2.43
N LEU A 141 13.76 -0.98 3.44
CA LEU A 141 14.21 -0.99 4.84
C LEU A 141 14.54 -2.39 5.34
N VAL A 142 13.74 -3.40 4.98
CA VAL A 142 13.99 -4.80 5.33
C VAL A 142 15.28 -5.31 4.68
N ASN A 143 15.49 -5.02 3.40
CA ASN A 143 16.68 -5.45 2.66
C ASN A 143 17.98 -4.87 3.25
N LEU A 144 17.99 -3.58 3.63
CA LEU A 144 19.17 -2.97 4.24
C LEU A 144 19.50 -3.61 5.59
N HIS A 145 18.48 -3.90 6.40
CA HIS A 145 18.66 -4.59 7.67
C HIS A 145 19.17 -6.03 7.48
N GLU A 146 18.71 -6.72 6.44
CA GLU A 146 19.20 -8.06 6.08
C GLU A 146 20.69 -8.03 5.69
N ILE A 147 21.10 -7.06 4.86
CA ILE A 147 22.52 -6.83 4.52
C ILE A 147 23.35 -6.59 5.77
N GLU A 148 22.88 -5.73 6.68
CA GLU A 148 23.58 -5.43 7.94
C GLU A 148 23.73 -6.68 8.82
N SER A 149 22.65 -7.46 8.94
CA SER A 149 22.63 -8.70 9.72
C SER A 149 23.60 -9.74 9.15
N ALA A 150 23.59 -9.96 7.85
CA ALA A 150 24.48 -10.91 7.18
C ALA A 150 25.95 -10.51 7.35
N LEU A 151 26.29 -9.22 7.27
CA LEU A 151 27.66 -8.75 7.54
C LEU A 151 28.09 -8.96 8.99
N LYS A 152 27.18 -8.77 9.96
CA LYS A 152 27.45 -9.04 11.38
C LYS A 152 27.71 -10.52 11.65
N GLU A 153 26.99 -11.40 10.96
CA GLU A 153 27.22 -12.85 11.03
C GLU A 153 28.61 -13.23 10.52
N VAL A 154 29.00 -12.71 9.34
CA VAL A 154 30.36 -12.89 8.81
C VAL A 154 31.42 -12.34 9.77
N GLN A 155 31.16 -11.19 10.41
CA GLN A 155 32.06 -10.62 11.42
C GLN A 155 32.27 -11.57 12.61
N LEU A 156 31.20 -12.19 13.11
CA LEU A 156 31.27 -13.14 14.22
C LEU A 156 32.08 -14.39 13.84
N MET A 157 31.89 -14.91 12.63
CA MET A 157 32.68 -16.03 12.12
C MET A 157 34.16 -15.70 12.04
N ILE A 158 34.51 -14.53 11.50
CA ILE A 158 35.90 -14.07 11.40
C ILE A 158 36.51 -13.87 12.78
N LYS A 159 35.80 -13.25 13.72
CA LYS A 159 36.26 -13.09 15.12
C LYS A 159 36.54 -14.41 15.84
N SER A 160 35.85 -15.49 15.46
CA SER A 160 36.08 -16.82 16.05
C SER A 160 37.40 -17.46 15.60
N MET A 161 38.02 -16.95 14.53
CA MET A 161 39.30 -17.42 14.01
C MET A 161 40.47 -16.85 14.83
N LYS A 162 41.32 -17.73 15.39
CA LYS A 162 42.45 -17.36 16.26
C LYS A 162 43.74 -16.97 15.51
N ASP A 163 43.61 -16.32 14.36
CA ASP A 163 44.77 -15.98 13.50
C ASP A 163 45.09 -14.47 13.57
N PRO A 164 46.35 -14.05 13.74
CA PRO A 164 46.75 -12.64 13.72
C PRO A 164 46.33 -11.87 12.45
N GLN A 165 46.22 -12.54 11.30
CA GLN A 165 45.85 -11.94 10.01
C GLN A 165 44.36 -11.53 9.96
N VAL A 166 43.51 -12.11 10.83
CA VAL A 166 42.06 -11.86 10.92
C VAL A 166 41.73 -10.42 11.32
N LYS A 167 42.64 -9.72 12.01
CA LYS A 167 42.42 -8.33 12.43
C LYS A 167 42.18 -7.37 11.25
N GLU A 168 42.82 -7.63 10.11
CA GLU A 168 42.61 -6.83 8.90
C GLU A 168 41.19 -7.01 8.35
N MET A 169 40.73 -8.26 8.25
CA MET A 169 39.37 -8.58 7.81
C MET A 169 38.30 -8.01 8.74
N GLU A 170 38.54 -8.10 10.05
CA GLU A 170 37.64 -7.55 11.06
C GLU A 170 37.46 -6.03 10.90
N SER A 171 38.56 -5.32 10.66
CA SER A 171 38.54 -3.87 10.41
C SER A 171 37.74 -3.51 9.16
N ILE A 172 37.95 -4.24 8.06
CA ILE A 172 37.24 -3.99 6.80
C ILE A 172 35.73 -4.25 6.95
N ILE A 173 35.34 -5.35 7.61
CA ILE A 173 33.93 -5.65 7.86
C ILE A 173 33.29 -4.65 8.80
N ALA A 174 33.98 -4.23 9.86
CA ALA A 174 33.45 -3.21 10.77
C ALA A 174 33.15 -1.91 10.03
N ALA A 175 34.06 -1.47 9.15
CA ALA A 175 33.85 -0.32 8.29
C ALA A 175 32.70 -0.52 7.28
N LEU A 176 32.50 -1.75 6.78
CA LEU A 176 31.38 -2.08 5.89
C LEU A 176 30.03 -2.01 6.61
N ILE A 177 29.94 -2.59 7.81
CA ILE A 177 28.75 -2.53 8.67
C ILE A 177 28.41 -1.08 8.99
N GLU A 178 29.40 -0.28 9.37
CA GLU A 178 29.20 1.15 9.64
C GLU A 178 28.66 1.89 8.40
N LYS A 179 29.23 1.64 7.21
CA LYS A 179 28.73 2.22 5.96
C LYS A 179 27.30 1.81 5.66
N VAL A 180 26.93 0.55 5.85
CA VAL A 180 25.55 0.06 5.65
C VAL A 180 24.61 0.74 6.65
N HIS A 181 24.99 0.83 7.92
CA HIS A 181 24.20 1.45 8.97
C HIS A 181 23.87 2.93 8.68
N TYR A 182 24.81 3.66 8.06
CA TYR A 182 24.62 5.05 7.65
C TYR A 182 24.17 5.23 6.19
N SER A 183 23.86 4.15 5.47
CA SER A 183 23.35 4.23 4.09
C SER A 183 21.87 4.59 4.08
N ASP A 184 21.44 5.31 3.03
CA ASP A 184 20.03 5.64 2.87
C ASP A 184 19.21 4.36 2.56
N PRO A 185 18.19 4.04 3.38
CA PRO A 185 17.31 2.92 3.12
C PRO A 185 16.35 3.15 1.96
N VAL A 186 16.09 4.41 1.58
CA VAL A 186 15.17 4.72 0.48
C VAL A 186 15.95 4.73 -0.82
N ILE A 187 15.67 3.76 -1.70
CA ILE A 187 16.32 3.62 -2.99
C ILE A 187 15.34 3.60 -4.17
N PRO A 188 15.75 4.12 -5.34
CA PRO A 188 14.99 3.94 -6.56
C PRO A 188 14.87 2.47 -6.97
N ARG A 189 13.74 2.09 -7.58
CA ARG A 189 13.51 0.72 -8.10
C ARG A 189 14.59 0.27 -9.08
N SER A 190 15.19 1.18 -9.84
CA SER A 190 16.28 0.87 -10.79
C SER A 190 17.55 0.33 -10.12
N ILE A 191 17.75 0.62 -8.84
CA ILE A 191 18.96 0.27 -8.09
C ILE A 191 18.74 -0.99 -7.22
N LEU A 192 17.49 -1.42 -7.05
CA LEU A 192 17.09 -2.54 -6.17
C LEU A 192 17.77 -3.88 -6.48
N HIS A 193 18.19 -4.11 -7.73
CA HIS A 193 19.02 -5.28 -8.08
C HIS A 193 20.40 -5.29 -7.40
N MET A 194 20.98 -4.12 -7.08
CA MET A 194 22.30 -4.02 -6.45
C MET A 194 22.28 -4.50 -5.01
N ASP A 195 21.18 -4.27 -4.29
CA ASP A 195 21.00 -4.75 -2.92
C ASP A 195 20.91 -6.29 -2.91
N HIS A 196 20.22 -6.90 -3.88
CA HIS A 196 20.21 -8.36 -4.05
C HIS A 196 21.59 -8.92 -4.43
N GLU A 197 22.31 -8.25 -5.32
CA GLU A 197 23.68 -8.65 -5.63
C GLU A 197 24.57 -8.57 -4.39
N LEU A 198 24.50 -7.49 -3.61
CA LEU A 198 25.27 -7.34 -2.36
C LEU A 198 25.00 -8.50 -1.40
N ILE A 199 23.73 -8.85 -1.19
CA ILE A 199 23.34 -9.98 -0.31
C ILE A 199 23.94 -11.30 -0.81
N ASN A 200 23.85 -11.58 -2.10
CA ASN A 200 24.40 -12.80 -2.69
C ASN A 200 25.93 -12.85 -2.52
N HIS A 201 26.62 -11.72 -2.67
CA HIS A 201 28.06 -11.65 -2.44
C HIS A 201 28.44 -11.82 -0.97
N ILE A 202 27.60 -11.39 -0.03
CA ILE A 202 27.79 -11.63 1.41
C ILE A 202 27.62 -13.11 1.73
N TYR A 203 26.60 -13.80 1.20
CA TYR A 203 26.44 -15.24 1.40
C TYR A 203 27.61 -16.05 0.79
N LEU A 204 28.11 -15.65 -0.39
CA LEU A 204 29.32 -16.26 -0.97
C LEU A 204 30.58 -16.01 -0.13
N LEU A 205 30.65 -14.85 0.53
CA LEU A 205 31.73 -14.53 1.45
C LEU A 205 31.65 -15.39 2.71
N GLU A 206 30.46 -15.56 3.27
CA GLU A 206 30.18 -16.43 4.41
C GLU A 206 30.62 -17.89 4.15
N GLU A 207 30.27 -18.42 2.98
CA GLU A 207 30.68 -19.77 2.55
C GLU A 207 32.22 -19.89 2.52
N LYS A 208 32.91 -18.88 1.98
CA LYS A 208 34.37 -18.84 1.89
C LYS A 208 35.04 -18.72 3.26
N VAL A 209 34.49 -17.91 4.15
CA VAL A 209 34.95 -17.75 5.53
C VAL A 209 34.79 -19.08 6.29
N THR A 210 33.67 -19.77 6.12
CA THR A 210 33.43 -21.10 6.69
C THR A 210 34.41 -22.15 6.13
N GLY A 211 34.67 -22.11 4.82
CA GLY A 211 35.68 -22.95 4.17
C GLY A 211 37.10 -22.68 4.67
N MET A 212 37.46 -21.41 4.93
CA MET A 212 38.75 -21.04 5.50
C MET A 212 38.94 -21.61 6.92
N ALA A 213 37.90 -21.56 7.76
CA ALA A 213 37.93 -22.16 9.10
C ALA A 213 38.25 -23.67 9.07
N SER A 214 37.96 -24.34 7.95
CA SER A 214 38.02 -25.80 7.81
C SER A 214 39.34 -26.36 7.25
N GLY A 215 40.35 -25.53 6.93
CA GLY A 215 41.72 -26.04 6.77
C GLY A 215 42.56 -25.61 5.55
N ASN A 216 42.28 -24.48 4.87
CA ASN A 216 43.14 -23.97 3.79
C ASN A 216 43.40 -22.46 3.94
N GLN A 217 44.33 -22.08 4.82
CA GLN A 217 44.35 -20.74 5.43
C GLN A 217 44.92 -19.62 4.54
N GLU A 218 46.07 -19.81 3.90
CA GLU A 218 46.82 -18.67 3.34
C GLU A 218 46.29 -18.17 1.98
N HIS A 219 45.92 -19.09 1.08
CA HIS A 219 45.30 -18.72 -0.20
C HIS A 219 43.85 -18.25 -0.05
N SER A 220 43.14 -18.75 0.96
CA SER A 220 41.76 -18.34 1.26
C SER A 220 41.71 -16.93 1.88
N PHE A 221 42.68 -16.59 2.74
CA PHE A 221 42.78 -15.26 3.35
C PHE A 221 42.81 -14.13 2.30
N LYS A 222 43.76 -14.20 1.34
CA LYS A 222 43.87 -13.18 0.28
C LYS A 222 42.61 -13.06 -0.57
N MET A 223 41.93 -14.18 -0.85
CA MET A 223 40.67 -14.15 -1.60
C MET A 223 39.55 -13.48 -0.81
N ILE A 224 39.41 -13.77 0.48
CA ILE A 224 38.37 -13.18 1.33
C ILE A 224 38.61 -11.67 1.49
N VAL A 225 39.85 -11.22 1.72
CA VAL A 225 40.20 -9.79 1.76
C VAL A 225 39.87 -9.11 0.42
N HIS A 226 40.17 -9.76 -0.71
CA HIS A 226 39.80 -9.24 -2.02
C HIS A 226 38.27 -9.10 -2.18
N HIS A 227 37.50 -10.09 -1.76
CA HIS A 227 36.03 -10.03 -1.78
C HIS A 227 35.46 -8.94 -0.87
N LEU A 228 36.06 -8.71 0.30
CA LEU A 228 35.67 -7.62 1.19
C LEU A 228 35.92 -6.24 0.57
N HIS A 229 37.05 -6.05 -0.12
CA HIS A 229 37.30 -4.82 -0.86
C HIS A 229 36.35 -4.66 -2.04
N ASP A 230 36.00 -5.74 -2.75
CA ASP A 230 35.01 -5.69 -3.84
C ASP A 230 33.62 -5.29 -3.31
N LEU A 231 33.17 -5.90 -2.21
CA LEU A 231 31.93 -5.51 -1.52
C LEU A 231 31.95 -4.03 -1.10
N THR A 232 33.08 -3.54 -0.59
CA THR A 232 33.23 -2.13 -0.22
C THR A 232 33.02 -1.21 -1.42
N ARG A 233 33.61 -1.57 -2.58
CA ARG A 233 33.46 -0.80 -3.82
C ARG A 233 32.03 -0.85 -4.35
N ARG A 234 31.39 -2.02 -4.31
CA ARG A 234 29.99 -2.19 -4.73
C ARG A 234 29.04 -1.39 -3.85
N LEU A 235 29.23 -1.39 -2.53
CA LEU A 235 28.45 -0.58 -1.61
C LEU A 235 28.65 0.93 -1.87
N ALA A 236 29.89 1.36 -2.11
CA ALA A 236 30.18 2.74 -2.48
C ALA A 236 29.50 3.13 -3.80
N HIS A 237 29.57 2.26 -4.82
CA HIS A 237 28.91 2.47 -6.10
C HIS A 237 27.39 2.54 -5.95
N ARG A 238 26.79 1.64 -5.15
CA ARG A 238 25.36 1.67 -4.80
C ARG A 238 24.98 3.01 -4.20
N ASN A 239 25.75 3.51 -3.23
CA ASN A 239 25.48 4.79 -2.57
C ASN A 239 25.63 5.99 -3.51
N GLU A 240 26.61 5.97 -4.42
CA GLU A 240 26.76 6.99 -5.46
C GLU A 240 25.55 7.02 -6.41
N GLN A 241 25.11 5.84 -6.87
CA GLN A 241 23.94 5.74 -7.74
C GLN A 241 22.66 6.23 -7.05
N VAL A 242 22.52 5.97 -5.74
CA VAL A 242 21.40 6.49 -4.94
C VAL A 242 21.42 8.01 -4.87
N LEU A 243 22.61 8.63 -4.79
CA LEU A 243 22.74 10.09 -4.81
C LEU A 243 22.42 10.69 -6.18
N LEU A 244 22.80 10.02 -7.27
CA LEU A 244 22.54 10.49 -8.64
C LEU A 244 21.07 10.36 -9.06
N ALA A 245 20.34 9.43 -8.45
CA ALA A 245 18.95 9.14 -8.78
C ALA A 245 17.93 9.91 -7.91
N LYS A 246 18.40 10.74 -6.97
CA LYS A 246 17.60 11.70 -6.21
C LYS A 246 17.45 13.03 -6.95
#